data_AF-A0AA43EPA9-F1
#
_entry.id   AF-A0AA43EPA9-F1
#
_cell.length_a   1.000
_cell.length_b   1.000
_cell.length_c   1.000
_cell.angle_alpha   90.00
_cell.angle_beta   90.00
_cell.angle_gamma   90.00
#
_symmetry.space_group_name_H-M   'P 1'
#
loop_
_entity.id
_entity.type
_entity.pdbx_description
1 polymer ?
#
loop_
_entity_poly.entity_id
_entity_poly.type
_entity_poly.pdbx_seq_one_letter_code
_entity_poly.pdbx_strand_id
1 'polypeptide(L)'
;MTLATLDSPQLSYSAVPTRGAGPEAHFIAKQSEEGQRRLRETHSLGLGADRAFEELFVVARECRSQNWDGYGASPIASQTFNHACRFLGALPLGIPAPSIGAEPDGHLTFEWHRSLRWTLSISVSPEGDLHYAALLGSSKVYGTEPFFGETPSRILELIRQVSFL
;
A
#
# COMPACT_ATOMS: atom_id res chain seq x y z
N MET A 1 38.08 6.67 48.79
CA MET A 1 38.71 6.15 47.55
C MET A 1 38.67 4.63 47.67
N THR A 2 37.95 3.83 46.87
CA THR A 2 37.45 4.00 45.49
C THR A 2 36.23 3.09 45.27
N LEU A 3 35.35 3.52 44.36
CA LEU A 3 34.00 3.02 44.04
C LEU A 3 33.96 1.70 43.24
N ALA A 4 32.77 1.09 43.27
CA ALA A 4 32.31 -0.12 42.61
C ALA A 4 32.38 -0.12 41.07
N THR A 5 32.41 -1.30 40.46
CA THR A 5 32.03 -1.50 39.06
C THR A 5 31.28 -2.83 38.95
N LEU A 6 29.98 -2.77 38.66
CA LEU A 6 29.15 -3.91 38.27
C LEU A 6 29.23 -4.04 36.76
N ASP A 7 29.71 -5.19 36.30
CA ASP A 7 29.79 -5.56 34.89
C ASP A 7 28.37 -5.78 34.33
N SER A 8 28.06 -5.15 33.21
CA SER A 8 26.73 -5.19 32.57
C SER A 8 26.86 -5.83 31.19
N PRO A 9 26.15 -6.93 30.90
CA PRO A 9 26.10 -7.46 29.53
C PRO A 9 25.21 -6.58 28.65
N GLN A 10 25.78 -6.04 27.57
CA GLN A 10 25.03 -5.33 26.53
C GLN A 10 24.17 -6.30 25.72
N LEU A 11 22.88 -6.34 26.00
CA LEU A 11 21.87 -6.98 25.15
C LEU A 11 21.56 -6.07 23.95
N SER A 12 22.25 -6.35 22.84
CA SER A 12 21.87 -5.90 21.50
C SER A 12 20.55 -6.58 21.10
N TYR A 13 19.42 -5.94 21.42
CA TYR A 13 18.12 -6.30 20.85
C TYR A 13 18.04 -5.77 19.41
N SER A 14 18.62 -6.51 18.48
CA SER A 14 18.18 -6.44 17.08
C SER A 14 16.89 -7.25 16.98
N ALA A 15 15.75 -6.55 17.11
CA ALA A 15 14.44 -7.15 16.87
C ALA A 15 14.29 -7.44 15.38
N VAL A 16 14.73 -8.64 14.97
CA VAL A 16 14.25 -9.27 13.75
C VAL A 16 12.73 -9.39 13.91
N PRO A 17 11.88 -8.87 13.00
CA PRO A 17 10.45 -9.04 13.12
C PRO A 17 10.11 -10.51 12.91
N THR A 18 9.99 -11.25 14.00
CA THR A 18 9.49 -12.62 13.98
C THR A 18 8.03 -12.56 13.61
N ARG A 19 7.67 -13.13 12.45
CA ARG A 19 6.28 -13.31 12.05
C ARG A 19 5.58 -14.14 13.13
N GLY A 20 4.65 -13.53 13.86
CA GLY A 20 3.78 -14.26 14.77
C GLY A 20 2.81 -15.10 13.95
N ALA A 21 3.06 -16.39 13.81
CA ALA A 21 2.09 -17.34 13.29
C ALA A 21 1.45 -18.06 14.49
N GLY A 22 0.31 -17.56 14.93
CA GLY A 22 -0.47 -18.13 16.03
C GLY A 22 -1.94 -17.69 15.97
N PRO A 23 -2.86 -18.39 16.66
CA PRO A 23 -4.26 -17.99 16.79
C PRO A 23 -4.43 -16.55 17.29
N GLU A 24 -3.54 -16.11 18.17
CA GLU A 24 -3.51 -14.77 18.75
C GLU A 24 -3.16 -13.70 17.72
N ALA A 25 -2.21 -13.99 16.82
CA ALA A 25 -1.85 -13.07 15.73
C ALA A 25 -3.01 -12.89 14.72
N HIS A 26 -3.74 -13.98 14.43
CA HIS A 26 -4.96 -13.92 13.60
C HIS A 26 -6.06 -13.11 14.29
N PHE A 27 -6.23 -13.28 15.60
CA PHE A 27 -7.22 -12.52 16.37
C PHE A 27 -6.91 -11.02 16.33
N ILE A 28 -5.65 -10.62 16.54
CA ILE A 28 -5.24 -9.21 16.49
C ILE A 28 -5.40 -8.62 15.08
N ALA A 29 -4.99 -9.35 14.02
CA ALA A 29 -5.20 -8.92 12.64
C ALA A 29 -6.69 -8.70 12.33
N LYS A 30 -7.55 -9.65 12.74
CA LYS A 30 -9.00 -9.56 12.58
C LYS A 30 -9.60 -8.37 13.35
N GLN A 31 -9.15 -8.13 14.59
CA GLN A 31 -9.61 -6.99 15.38
C GLN A 31 -9.16 -5.65 14.77
N SER A 32 -7.95 -5.61 14.19
CA SER A 32 -7.44 -4.43 13.45
C SER A 32 -8.28 -4.15 12.20
N GLU A 33 -8.57 -5.17 11.39
CA GLU A 33 -9.46 -5.05 10.22
C GLU A 33 -10.87 -4.58 10.62
N GLU A 34 -11.46 -5.17 11.66
CA GLU A 34 -12.78 -4.78 12.15
C GLU A 34 -12.79 -3.34 12.70
N GLY A 35 -11.73 -2.92 13.36
CA GLY A 35 -11.53 -1.54 13.81
C GLY A 35 -11.45 -0.57 12.64
N GLN A 36 -10.63 -0.87 11.64
CA GLN A 36 -10.50 -0.06 10.43
C GLN A 36 -11.80 0.03 9.65
N ARG A 37 -12.52 -1.09 9.49
CA ARG A 37 -13.83 -1.12 8.82
C ARG A 37 -14.83 -0.19 9.48
N ARG A 38 -14.98 -0.28 10.81
CA ARG A 38 -15.88 0.61 11.58
C ARG A 38 -15.50 2.07 11.46
N LEU A 39 -14.21 2.39 11.36
CA LEU A 39 -13.78 3.76 11.18
C LEU A 39 -14.02 4.27 9.74
N ARG A 40 -13.94 3.40 8.72
CA ARG A 40 -14.34 3.75 7.33
C ARG A 40 -15.84 4.01 7.19
N GLU A 41 -16.67 3.42 8.06
CA GLU A 41 -18.11 3.76 8.15
C GLU A 41 -18.34 5.21 8.62
N THR A 42 -17.32 5.91 9.11
CA THR A 42 -17.42 7.34 9.48
C THR A 42 -17.41 8.22 8.23
N HIS A 43 -18.48 9.00 8.06
CA HIS A 43 -18.84 9.69 6.82
C HIS A 43 -17.73 10.54 6.17
N SER A 44 -16.87 11.24 6.91
CA SER A 44 -15.83 12.09 6.30
C SER A 44 -14.58 11.33 5.84
N LEU A 45 -14.20 10.26 6.55
CA LEU A 45 -13.04 9.43 6.22
C LEU A 45 -13.40 8.35 5.19
N GLY A 46 -14.63 7.84 5.25
CA GLY A 46 -15.17 6.85 4.32
C GLY A 46 -15.27 7.35 2.89
N LEU A 47 -15.77 8.58 2.68
CA LEU A 47 -16.02 9.10 1.32
C LEU A 47 -14.80 9.09 0.40
N GLY A 48 -13.59 9.30 0.92
CA GLY A 48 -12.36 9.22 0.14
C GLY A 48 -12.01 7.78 -0.24
N ALA A 49 -12.11 6.86 0.72
CA ALA A 49 -11.85 5.44 0.49
C ALA A 49 -12.90 4.82 -0.44
N ASP A 50 -14.19 5.10 -0.22
CA ASP A 50 -15.30 4.56 -1.00
C ASP A 50 -15.18 4.96 -2.48
N ARG A 51 -14.83 6.22 -2.74
CA ARG A 51 -14.57 6.69 -4.11
C ARG A 51 -13.41 5.97 -4.78
N ALA A 52 -12.32 5.73 -4.05
CA ALA A 52 -11.19 4.98 -4.58
C ALA A 52 -11.57 3.52 -4.90
N PHE A 53 -12.40 2.87 -4.08
CA PHE A 53 -12.90 1.51 -4.41
C PHE A 53 -13.82 1.51 -5.63
N GLU A 54 -14.68 2.52 -5.76
CA GLU A 54 -15.55 2.67 -6.93
C GLU A 54 -14.73 2.88 -8.20
N GLU A 55 -13.73 3.76 -8.17
CA GLU A 55 -12.82 4.00 -9.29
C GLU A 55 -12.05 2.73 -9.67
N LEU A 56 -11.51 2.01 -8.67
CA LEU A 56 -10.84 0.73 -8.88
C LEU A 56 -11.73 -0.29 -9.58
N PHE A 57 -12.99 -0.38 -9.15
CA PHE A 57 -13.96 -1.29 -9.78
C PHE A 57 -14.28 -0.89 -11.21
N VAL A 58 -14.46 0.41 -11.49
CA VAL A 58 -14.72 0.93 -12.83
C VAL A 58 -13.55 0.61 -13.76
N VAL A 59 -12.32 0.96 -13.36
CA VAL A 59 -11.10 0.72 -14.14
C VAL A 59 -10.90 -0.76 -14.43
N ALA A 60 -10.97 -1.62 -13.41
CA ALA A 60 -10.79 -3.05 -13.59
C ALA A 60 -11.87 -3.67 -14.51
N ARG A 61 -13.10 -3.18 -14.43
CA ARG A 61 -14.20 -3.64 -15.30
C ARG A 61 -14.00 -3.22 -16.75
N GLU A 62 -13.54 -1.99 -17.00
CA GLU A 62 -13.31 -1.46 -18.34
C GLU A 62 -12.12 -2.14 -19.01
N CYS A 63 -11.07 -2.47 -18.24
CA CYS A 63 -9.86 -3.11 -18.72
C CYS A 63 -9.88 -4.65 -18.64
N ARG A 64 -11.06 -5.28 -18.44
CA ARG A 64 -11.19 -6.75 -18.32
C ARG A 64 -11.06 -7.51 -19.64
N SER A 65 -11.14 -6.81 -20.76
CA SER A 65 -11.10 -7.40 -22.10
C SER A 65 -9.72 -7.23 -22.70
N GLN A 66 -9.23 -8.22 -23.44
CA GLN A 66 -7.98 -8.10 -24.18
C GLN A 66 -8.04 -6.89 -25.13
N ASN A 67 -6.90 -6.22 -25.31
CA ASN A 67 -6.73 -5.09 -26.22
C ASN A 67 -7.67 -3.93 -25.90
N TRP A 68 -7.94 -3.68 -24.61
CA TRP A 68 -8.81 -2.60 -24.14
C TRP A 68 -8.29 -1.21 -24.51
N ASP A 69 -6.98 -1.07 -24.73
CA ASP A 69 -6.32 0.16 -25.16
C ASP A 69 -6.17 0.30 -26.68
N GLY A 70 -6.47 -0.74 -27.46
CA GLY A 70 -6.25 -0.80 -28.90
C GLY A 70 -4.79 -1.06 -29.33
N TYR A 71 -3.88 -1.27 -28.39
CA TYR A 71 -2.44 -1.50 -28.62
C TYR A 71 -1.93 -2.85 -28.09
N GLY A 72 -2.84 -3.77 -27.81
CA GLY A 72 -2.56 -5.15 -27.44
C GLY A 72 -2.55 -5.40 -25.93
N ALA A 73 -3.06 -4.48 -25.11
CA ALA A 73 -3.05 -4.64 -23.65
C ALA A 73 -3.66 -5.97 -23.19
N SER A 74 -3.03 -6.56 -22.18
CA SER A 74 -3.54 -7.69 -21.43
C SER A 74 -4.77 -7.28 -20.62
N PRO A 75 -5.76 -8.19 -20.47
CA PRO A 75 -6.89 -7.94 -19.58
C PRO A 75 -6.42 -7.90 -18.12
N ILE A 76 -7.05 -7.04 -17.32
CA ILE A 76 -6.89 -7.08 -15.87
C ILE A 76 -7.47 -8.39 -15.33
N ALA A 77 -6.59 -9.23 -14.77
CA ALA A 77 -7.00 -10.49 -14.15
C ALA A 77 -7.72 -10.23 -12.81
N SER A 78 -8.68 -11.11 -12.47
CA SER A 78 -9.37 -11.05 -11.18
C SER A 78 -8.40 -11.10 -9.99
N GLN A 79 -7.26 -11.76 -10.14
CA GLN A 79 -6.21 -11.82 -9.12
C GLN A 79 -5.58 -10.43 -8.88
N THR A 80 -5.19 -9.71 -9.93
CA THR A 80 -4.65 -8.35 -9.81
C THR A 80 -5.67 -7.43 -9.15
N PHE A 81 -6.95 -7.51 -9.55
CA PHE A 81 -8.03 -6.76 -8.91
C PHE A 81 -8.15 -7.07 -7.41
N ASN A 82 -8.09 -8.34 -7.02
CA ASN A 82 -8.13 -8.74 -5.62
C ASN A 82 -6.93 -8.20 -4.82
N HIS A 83 -5.72 -8.25 -5.38
CA HIS A 83 -4.54 -7.68 -4.75
C HIS A 83 -4.65 -6.17 -4.59
N ALA A 84 -5.14 -5.48 -5.62
CA ALA A 84 -5.37 -4.04 -5.61
C ALA A 84 -6.40 -3.63 -4.56
N CYS A 85 -7.52 -4.36 -4.44
CA CYS A 85 -8.51 -4.17 -3.38
C CYS A 85 -7.92 -4.35 -1.99
N ARG A 86 -7.08 -5.38 -1.80
CA ARG A 86 -6.41 -5.62 -0.51
C ARG A 86 -5.40 -4.52 -0.19
N PHE A 87 -4.62 -4.06 -1.17
CA PHE A 87 -3.70 -2.94 -1.00
C PHE A 87 -4.43 -1.66 -0.58
N LEU A 88 -5.48 -1.27 -1.31
CA LEU A 88 -6.32 -0.11 -0.98
C LEU A 88 -7.02 -0.29 0.39
N GLY A 89 -7.41 -1.52 0.72
CA GLY A 89 -7.94 -1.94 2.02
C GLY A 89 -6.94 -1.75 3.16
N ALA A 90 -5.66 -2.02 2.92
CA ALA A 90 -4.59 -1.96 3.91
C ALA A 90 -4.00 -0.56 4.11
N LEU A 91 -4.42 0.44 3.32
CA LEU A 91 -3.98 1.82 3.52
C LEU A 91 -4.55 2.41 4.83
N PRO A 92 -3.71 3.05 5.65
CA PRO A 92 -4.16 3.78 6.82
C PRO A 92 -5.23 4.82 6.52
N LEU A 93 -6.11 5.04 7.50
CA LEU A 93 -7.14 6.06 7.42
C LEU A 93 -6.53 7.46 7.34
N GLY A 94 -7.24 8.35 6.65
CA GLY A 94 -6.84 9.74 6.49
C GLY A 94 -5.81 9.98 5.39
N ILE A 95 -5.28 8.94 4.73
CA ILE A 95 -4.51 9.09 3.50
C ILE A 95 -5.42 9.59 2.37
N PRO A 96 -4.99 10.53 1.50
CA PRO A 96 -5.81 11.00 0.40
C PRO A 96 -6.05 9.86 -0.59
N ALA A 97 -7.22 9.85 -1.23
CA ALA A 97 -7.53 8.88 -2.27
C ALA A 97 -6.50 8.99 -3.41
N PRO A 98 -5.89 7.88 -3.86
CA PRO A 98 -5.09 7.88 -5.07
C PRO A 98 -5.98 8.01 -6.31
N SER A 99 -5.40 8.47 -7.41
CA SER A 99 -5.94 8.22 -8.75
C SER A 99 -5.61 6.79 -9.16
N ILE A 100 -6.51 6.12 -9.89
CA ILE A 100 -6.37 4.70 -10.22
C ILE A 100 -6.32 4.51 -11.73
N GLY A 101 -5.41 3.63 -12.17
CA GLY A 101 -5.20 3.31 -13.57
C GLY A 101 -4.96 1.82 -13.80
N ALA A 102 -4.91 1.44 -15.07
CA ALA A 102 -4.51 0.10 -15.52
C ALA A 102 -3.33 0.23 -16.49
N GLU A 103 -2.41 -0.72 -16.42
CA GLU A 103 -1.26 -0.80 -17.32
C GLU A 103 -1.46 -1.89 -18.38
N PRO A 104 -0.86 -1.75 -19.57
CA PRO A 104 -1.04 -2.71 -20.67
C PRO A 104 -0.61 -4.14 -20.36
N ASP A 105 0.20 -4.36 -19.32
CA ASP A 105 0.67 -5.67 -18.90
C ASP A 105 -0.25 -6.35 -17.87
N GLY A 106 -1.36 -5.71 -17.49
CA GLY A 106 -2.33 -6.26 -16.55
C GLY A 106 -2.10 -5.82 -15.10
N HIS A 107 -1.24 -4.84 -14.84
CA HIS A 107 -1.10 -4.21 -13.52
C HIS A 107 -2.20 -3.17 -13.27
N LEU A 108 -2.46 -2.89 -11.99
CA LEU A 108 -3.31 -1.77 -11.56
C LEU A 108 -2.46 -0.75 -10.82
N THR A 109 -2.58 0.52 -11.19
CA THR A 109 -1.73 1.61 -10.72
C THR A 109 -2.49 2.50 -9.75
N PHE A 110 -1.80 2.96 -8.72
CA PHE A 110 -2.29 3.92 -7.72
C PHE A 110 -1.33 5.11 -7.68
N GLU A 111 -1.85 6.30 -7.93
CA GLU A 111 -1.04 7.50 -8.04
C GLU A 111 -1.44 8.57 -7.02
N TRP A 112 -0.44 9.08 -6.32
CA TRP A 112 -0.54 10.29 -5.52
C TRP A 112 0.24 11.39 -6.22
N HIS A 113 -0.42 12.51 -6.46
CA HIS A 113 0.19 13.66 -7.11
C HIS A 113 -0.06 14.92 -6.30
N ARG A 114 1.03 15.59 -5.89
CA ARG A 114 0.98 16.92 -5.27
C ARG A 114 1.48 18.01 -6.22
N SER A 115 2.52 17.71 -6.98
CA SER A 115 3.07 18.58 -8.03
C SER A 115 3.94 17.77 -8.98
N LEU A 116 4.40 18.38 -10.08
CA LEU A 116 5.25 17.72 -11.10
C LEU A 116 6.51 17.03 -10.53
N ARG A 117 6.98 17.43 -9.36
CA ARG A 117 8.16 16.86 -8.69
C ARG A 117 7.84 16.13 -7.38
N TRP A 118 6.57 16.04 -7.02
CA TRP A 118 6.08 15.33 -5.83
C TRP A 118 4.95 14.42 -6.26
N THR A 119 5.34 13.24 -6.73
CA THR A 119 4.42 12.21 -7.22
C THR A 119 4.91 10.85 -6.80
N LEU A 120 3.97 9.95 -6.54
CA LEU A 120 4.21 8.55 -6.25
C LEU A 120 3.26 7.74 -7.13
N SER A 121 3.81 6.76 -7.81
CA SER A 121 3.07 5.77 -8.59
C SER A 121 3.39 4.40 -8.03
N ILE A 122 2.37 3.59 -7.78
CA ILE A 122 2.48 2.23 -7.26
C ILE A 122 1.66 1.30 -8.16
N SER A 123 2.31 0.33 -8.78
CA SER A 123 1.71 -0.68 -9.65
C SER A 123 1.61 -2.00 -8.89
N VAL A 124 0.41 -2.54 -8.80
CA VAL A 124 0.12 -3.86 -8.24
C VAL A 124 0.17 -4.89 -9.36
N SER A 125 1.08 -5.84 -9.25
CA SER A 125 1.25 -6.93 -10.21
C SER A 125 0.24 -8.06 -10.03
N PRO A 126 0.04 -8.90 -11.06
CA PRO A 126 -0.72 -10.15 -10.93
C PRO A 126 -0.18 -11.07 -9.82
N GLU A 127 1.13 -11.07 -9.60
CA GLU A 127 1.80 -11.87 -8.58
C GLU A 127 1.55 -11.33 -7.16
N GLY A 128 1.18 -10.06 -7.04
CA GLY A 128 0.92 -9.38 -5.77
C GLY A 128 2.10 -8.58 -5.24
N ASP A 129 3.14 -8.38 -6.05
CA ASP A 129 4.21 -7.42 -5.75
C ASP A 129 3.77 -5.97 -6.03
N LEU A 130 4.31 -5.03 -5.27
CA LEU A 130 4.11 -3.58 -5.43
C LEU A 130 5.36 -2.98 -6.07
N HIS A 131 5.30 -2.66 -7.35
CA HIS A 131 6.31 -1.85 -8.02
C HIS A 131 6.02 -0.39 -7.74
N TYR A 132 7.04 0.42 -7.43
CA TYR A 132 6.81 1.82 -7.12
C TYR A 132 7.89 2.72 -7.68
N ALA A 133 7.48 3.95 -8.01
CA ALA A 133 8.36 5.04 -8.38
C ALA A 133 7.84 6.34 -7.77
N ALA A 134 8.75 7.12 -7.19
CA ALA A 134 8.45 8.38 -6.54
C ALA A 134 9.43 9.48 -6.99
N LEU A 135 8.87 10.66 -7.25
CA LEU A 135 9.61 11.92 -7.31
C LEU A 135 9.37 12.68 -6.00
N LEU A 136 10.45 13.10 -5.35
CA LEU A 136 10.46 13.83 -4.08
C LEU A 136 11.35 15.09 -4.22
N GLY A 137 10.86 16.06 -4.98
CA GLY A 137 11.62 17.26 -5.37
C GLY A 137 12.66 16.94 -6.44
N SER A 138 13.93 16.96 -6.06
CA SER A 138 15.06 16.56 -6.92
C SER A 138 15.40 15.07 -6.78
N SER A 139 14.93 14.42 -5.71
CA SER A 139 15.20 13.02 -5.42
C SER A 139 14.23 12.10 -6.17
N LYS A 140 14.72 10.94 -6.55
CA LYS A 140 13.93 9.84 -7.12
C LYS A 140 14.14 8.60 -6.30
N VAL A 141 13.08 7.84 -6.08
CA VAL A 141 13.11 6.55 -5.41
C VAL A 141 12.27 5.59 -6.23
N TYR A 142 12.73 4.36 -6.42
CA TYR A 142 11.94 3.31 -7.05
C TYR A 142 12.34 1.96 -6.46
N GLY A 143 11.48 0.96 -6.63
CA GLY A 143 11.75 -0.38 -6.17
C GLY A 143 10.54 -1.30 -6.30
N THR A 144 10.65 -2.45 -5.65
CA THR A 144 9.59 -3.44 -5.55
C THR A 144 9.52 -3.90 -4.10
N GLU A 145 8.31 -3.97 -3.55
CA GLU A 145 8.05 -4.60 -2.25
C GLU A 145 7.00 -5.70 -2.42
N PRO A 146 7.18 -6.86 -1.77
CA PRO A 146 6.12 -7.87 -1.74
C PRO A 146 4.96 -7.41 -0.85
N PHE A 147 3.71 -7.69 -1.26
CA PHE A 147 2.53 -7.37 -0.46
C PHE A 147 1.92 -8.61 0.21
N PHE A 148 2.02 -8.67 1.53
CA PHE A 148 1.49 -9.78 2.33
C PHE A 148 0.15 -9.46 3.02
N GLY A 149 -0.54 -8.40 2.59
CA GLY A 149 -1.81 -7.96 3.19
C GLY A 149 -1.69 -6.74 4.11
N GLU A 150 -0.47 -6.31 4.42
CA GLU A 150 -0.18 -5.06 5.12
C GLU A 150 0.66 -4.16 4.21
N THR A 151 0.39 -2.85 4.25
CA THR A 151 1.14 -1.90 3.44
C THR A 151 2.59 -1.80 3.95
N PRO A 152 3.62 -2.07 3.12
CA PRO A 152 5.01 -1.98 3.54
C PRO A 152 5.34 -0.60 4.11
N SER A 153 6.15 -0.53 5.18
CA SER A 153 6.52 0.73 5.83
C SER A 153 7.11 1.74 4.85
N ARG A 154 7.93 1.24 3.91
CA ARG A 154 8.53 2.06 2.84
C ARG A 154 7.48 2.75 1.97
N ILE A 155 6.42 2.03 1.61
CA ILE A 155 5.31 2.58 0.82
C ILE A 155 4.56 3.64 1.62
N LEU A 156 4.28 3.38 2.90
CA LEU A 156 3.61 4.35 3.77
C LEU A 156 4.41 5.64 3.95
N GLU A 157 5.73 5.55 4.09
CA GLU A 157 6.63 6.71 4.15
C GLU A 157 6.52 7.55 2.87
N LEU A 158 6.56 6.92 1.70
CA LEU A 158 6.46 7.61 0.42
C LEU A 158 5.10 8.29 0.23
N ILE A 159 4.01 7.60 0.57
CA ILE A 159 2.66 8.19 0.51
C ILE A 159 2.58 9.42 1.41
N ARG A 160 3.09 9.34 2.64
CA ARG A 160 3.10 10.48 3.57
C ARG A 160 3.90 11.65 3.03
N GLN A 161 5.09 11.42 2.49
CA GLN A 161 5.96 12.48 1.95
C GLN A 161 5.33 13.21 0.76
N VAL A 162 4.59 12.50 -0.10
CA VAL A 162 3.89 13.12 -1.23
C VAL A 162 2.60 13.81 -0.79
N SER A 163 1.88 13.22 0.16
CA SER A 163 0.52 13.63 0.54
C SER A 163 0.44 14.69 1.63
N PHE A 164 1.40 14.73 2.56
CA PHE A 164 1.35 15.58 3.75
C PHE A 164 2.68 16.27 3.99
N LEU A 165 2.62 17.56 4.33
CA LEU A 165 3.63 18.22 5.14
C LEU A 165 3.05 18.42 6.53
#